data_AF-A0A1L9C5A2-F1
#
_entry.id   AF-A0A1L9C5A2-F1
#
_cell.length_a   1.000
_cell.length_b   1.000
_cell.length_c   1.000
_cell.angle_alpha   90.00
_cell.angle_beta   90.00
_cell.angle_gamma   90.00
#
_symmetry.space_group_name_H-M   'P 1'
#
loop_
_entity.id
_entity.type
_entity.pdbx_description
1 polymer ?
#
loop_
_entity_poly.entity_id
_entity_poly.type
_entity_poly.pdbx_seq_one_letter_code
_entity_poly.pdbx_strand_id
1 'polypeptide(L)'
;MTILLESEEIRSAGYDKGIEFVVLPNTTIVNPNGGLYDIENLQENMELRIFCKPTMTRSIPPIAQAHLVQMTGNSKNDSIQAENSYNGTISSIQKSDDHTNIMLEGDELRADGHDKGIRYTLTSNTTIEDNVGNILNSDDLEEGMEIQVFYGPVMTSSYPPMGQANLIRVL
;
A
#
# COMPACT_ATOMS: atom_id res chain seq x y z
N MET A 1 -0.16 -19.38 4.15
CA MET A 1 -1.47 -19.70 3.54
C MET A 1 -1.31 -19.79 2.03
N THR A 2 -2.22 -20.47 1.32
CA THR A 2 -2.24 -20.45 -0.15
C THR A 2 -3.59 -19.89 -0.61
N ILE A 3 -3.58 -19.01 -1.60
CA ILE A 3 -4.77 -18.42 -2.22
C ILE A 3 -4.80 -18.87 -3.69
N LEU A 4 -5.88 -19.53 -4.10
CA LEU A 4 -6.14 -19.79 -5.52
C LEU A 4 -6.81 -18.54 -6.11
N LEU A 5 -6.15 -17.89 -7.06
CA LEU A 5 -6.71 -16.75 -7.78
C LEU A 5 -7.14 -17.19 -9.19
N GLU A 6 -8.40 -16.91 -9.51
CA GLU A 6 -8.99 -17.14 -10.81
C GLU A 6 -9.52 -15.82 -11.37
N SER A 7 -9.18 -15.51 -12.62
CA SER A 7 -9.72 -14.35 -13.34
C SER A 7 -9.75 -14.62 -14.84
N GLU A 8 -10.54 -13.85 -15.59
CA GLU A 8 -10.53 -13.93 -17.05
C GLU A 8 -9.16 -13.57 -17.65
N GLU A 9 -8.43 -12.65 -17.02
CA GLU A 9 -7.05 -12.29 -17.39
C GLU A 9 -6.10 -13.48 -17.22
N ILE A 10 -6.15 -14.18 -16.08
CA ILE A 10 -5.32 -15.35 -15.80
C ILE A 10 -5.62 -16.49 -16.79
N ARG A 11 -6.90 -16.72 -17.09
CA ARG A 11 -7.32 -17.71 -18.07
C ARG A 11 -6.86 -17.33 -19.49
N SER A 12 -7.00 -16.06 -19.86
CA SER A 12 -6.53 -15.53 -21.15
C SER A 12 -5.00 -15.64 -21.32
N ALA A 13 -4.26 -15.63 -20.22
CA ALA A 13 -2.81 -15.88 -20.19
C ALA A 13 -2.43 -17.38 -20.28
N GLY A 14 -3.41 -18.29 -20.41
CA GLY A 14 -3.19 -19.73 -20.56
C GLY A 14 -3.26 -20.54 -19.26
N TYR A 15 -3.68 -19.92 -18.16
CA TYR A 15 -3.83 -20.58 -16.85
C TYR A 15 -5.30 -20.89 -16.56
N ASP A 16 -5.84 -21.89 -17.27
CA ASP A 16 -7.27 -22.25 -17.20
C ASP A 16 -7.77 -22.68 -15.82
N LYS A 17 -6.86 -23.11 -14.94
CA LYS A 17 -7.17 -23.53 -13.55
C LYS A 17 -6.75 -22.49 -12.50
N GLY A 18 -6.49 -21.25 -12.91
CA GLY A 18 -5.97 -20.22 -12.03
C GLY A 18 -4.48 -20.38 -11.70
N ILE A 19 -4.02 -19.59 -10.74
CA ILE A 19 -2.67 -19.64 -10.16
C ILE A 19 -2.82 -19.71 -8.64
N GLU A 20 -2.08 -20.62 -8.01
CA GLU A 20 -1.95 -20.68 -6.56
C GLU A 20 -0.86 -19.74 -6.08
N PHE A 21 -1.21 -18.82 -5.18
CA PHE A 21 -0.28 -17.88 -4.57
C PHE A 21 -0.01 -18.28 -3.13
N VAL A 22 1.24 -18.57 -2.83
CA VAL A 22 1.72 -18.77 -1.45
C VAL A 22 1.90 -17.41 -0.81
N VAL A 23 1.14 -17.16 0.26
CA VAL A 23 1.24 -15.98 1.11
C VAL A 23 1.99 -16.37 2.38
N LEU A 24 3.15 -15.75 2.56
CA LEU A 24 4.05 -15.98 3.69
C LEU A 24 3.82 -14.95 4.79
N PRO A 25 4.30 -15.18 6.03
CA PRO A 25 4.17 -14.21 7.13
C PRO A 25 4.78 -12.82 6.86
N ASN A 26 5.70 -12.72 5.90
CA ASN A 26 6.32 -11.46 5.48
C ASN A 26 5.70 -10.87 4.20
N THR A 27 4.60 -11.43 3.69
CA THR A 27 3.87 -10.85 2.56
C THR A 27 3.08 -9.66 3.07
N THR A 28 3.26 -8.50 2.45
CA THR A 28 2.48 -7.32 2.79
C THR A 28 1.08 -7.45 2.20
N ILE A 29 0.07 -7.21 3.01
CA ILE A 29 -1.33 -7.23 2.60
C ILE A 29 -1.92 -5.88 2.95
N VAL A 30 -2.48 -5.20 1.95
CA VAL A 30 -3.08 -3.87 2.11
C VAL A 30 -4.54 -3.90 1.70
N ASN A 31 -5.37 -3.24 2.49
CA ASN A 31 -6.77 -3.02 2.17
C ASN A 31 -6.92 -1.85 1.17
N PRO A 32 -8.12 -1.63 0.59
CA PRO A 32 -8.31 -0.55 -0.38
C PRO A 32 -8.11 0.85 0.20
N ASN A 33 -8.22 1.00 1.53
CA ASN A 33 -7.99 2.23 2.25
C ASN A 33 -6.50 2.39 2.64
N GLY A 34 -5.60 1.50 2.23
CA GLY A 34 -4.17 1.59 2.54
C GLY A 34 -3.80 1.19 3.98
N GLY A 35 -4.71 0.58 4.72
CA GLY A 35 -4.40 -0.08 6.00
C GLY A 35 -3.80 -1.46 5.78
N LEU A 36 -2.87 -1.85 6.67
CA LEU A 36 -2.36 -3.22 6.70
C LEU A 36 -3.47 -4.20 7.08
N TYR A 37 -3.51 -5.34 6.40
CA TYR A 37 -4.50 -6.38 6.60
C TYR A 37 -3.86 -7.64 7.17
N ASP A 38 -4.50 -8.25 8.15
CA ASP A 38 -4.03 -9.50 8.71
C ASP A 38 -4.37 -10.66 7.76
N ILE A 39 -3.38 -11.53 7.51
CA ILE A 39 -3.54 -12.72 6.69
C ILE A 39 -4.63 -13.65 7.24
N GLU A 40 -4.81 -13.71 8.56
CA GLU A 40 -5.82 -14.55 9.22
C GLU A 40 -7.25 -14.07 8.94
N ASN A 41 -7.41 -12.82 8.49
CA ASN A 41 -8.71 -12.25 8.15
C ASN A 41 -9.06 -12.41 6.66
N LEU A 42 -8.15 -12.92 5.82
CA LEU A 42 -8.47 -13.16 4.40
C LEU A 42 -9.53 -14.25 4.27
N GLN A 43 -10.53 -14.00 3.44
CA GLN A 43 -11.65 -14.91 3.19
C GLN A 43 -11.82 -15.19 1.70
N GLU A 44 -12.47 -16.31 1.38
CA GLU A 44 -12.87 -16.62 0.01
C GLU A 44 -13.75 -15.50 -0.58
N ASN A 45 -13.65 -15.30 -1.89
CA ASN A 45 -14.37 -14.28 -2.66
C ASN A 45 -13.96 -12.82 -2.39
N MET A 46 -12.86 -12.57 -1.67
CA MET A 46 -12.23 -11.26 -1.68
C MET A 46 -11.62 -10.95 -3.06
N GLU A 47 -11.83 -9.73 -3.55
CA GLU A 47 -11.23 -9.27 -4.81
C GLU A 47 -9.80 -8.79 -4.53
N LEU A 48 -8.83 -9.55 -5.02
CA LEU A 48 -7.41 -9.32 -4.74
C LEU A 48 -6.64 -9.05 -6.04
N ARG A 49 -5.70 -8.10 -5.97
CA ARG A 49 -4.58 -7.97 -6.90
C ARG A 49 -3.33 -8.53 -6.21
N ILE A 50 -2.69 -9.50 -6.85
CA ILE A 50 -1.52 -10.17 -6.29
C ILE A 50 -0.28 -9.83 -7.13
N PHE A 51 0.74 -9.29 -6.48
CA PHE A 51 2.06 -9.12 -7.06
C PHE A 51 2.96 -10.25 -6.58
N CYS A 52 3.65 -10.87 -7.53
CA CYS A 52 4.48 -12.03 -7.28
C CYS A 52 5.83 -11.88 -7.99
N LYS A 53 6.78 -12.69 -7.55
CA LYS A 53 8.06 -12.84 -8.24
C LYS A 53 7.83 -13.48 -9.62
N PRO A 54 8.69 -13.24 -10.62
CA PRO A 54 8.57 -13.83 -11.96
C PRO A 54 8.78 -15.36 -12.00
N THR A 55 8.92 -16.03 -10.86
CA THR A 55 9.19 -17.46 -10.74
C THR A 55 7.93 -18.21 -10.30
N MET A 56 7.56 -19.24 -11.06
CA MET A 56 6.42 -20.12 -10.77
C MET A 56 6.78 -21.59 -10.96
N THR A 57 6.05 -22.49 -10.30
CA THR A 57 6.15 -23.93 -10.55
C THR A 57 5.53 -24.30 -11.90
N ARG A 58 5.88 -25.48 -12.41
CA ARG A 58 5.30 -26.05 -13.64
C ARG A 58 4.09 -26.97 -13.37
N SER A 59 3.48 -26.87 -12.19
CA SER A 59 2.29 -27.64 -11.82
C SER A 59 1.03 -27.07 -12.49
N ILE A 60 -0.10 -27.76 -12.32
CA ILE A 60 -1.41 -27.29 -12.77
C ILE A 60 -2.38 -27.38 -11.58
N PRO A 61 -2.78 -26.25 -10.97
CA PRO A 61 -2.36 -24.88 -11.30
C PRO A 61 -0.87 -24.62 -11.01
N PRO A 62 -0.23 -23.64 -11.68
CA PRO A 62 1.08 -23.14 -11.28
C PRO A 62 1.02 -22.51 -9.89
N ILE A 63 2.13 -22.59 -9.17
CA ILE A 63 2.28 -22.02 -7.83
C ILE A 63 3.32 -20.90 -7.89
N ALA A 64 2.98 -19.74 -7.32
CA ALA A 64 3.84 -18.56 -7.24
C ALA A 64 3.91 -18.06 -5.79
N GLN A 65 4.99 -17.34 -5.44
CA GLN A 65 5.08 -16.66 -4.14
C GLN A 65 4.62 -15.21 -4.28
N ALA A 66 3.62 -14.82 -3.49
CA ALA A 66 3.21 -13.42 -3.38
C ALA A 66 4.22 -12.63 -2.54
N HIS A 67 4.49 -11.39 -2.93
CA HIS A 67 5.24 -10.43 -2.10
C HIS A 67 4.39 -9.24 -1.67
N LEU A 68 3.33 -8.93 -2.43
CA LEU A 68 2.32 -7.93 -2.09
C LEU A 68 0.94 -8.41 -2.53
N VAL A 69 -0.05 -8.25 -1.64
CA VAL A 69 -1.46 -8.52 -1.90
C VAL A 69 -2.25 -7.24 -1.64
N GLN A 70 -2.89 -6.71 -2.66
CA GLN A 70 -3.77 -5.55 -2.55
C GLN A 70 -5.23 -5.99 -2.65
N MET A 71 -6.05 -5.62 -1.68
CA MET A 71 -7.49 -5.77 -1.79
C MET A 71 -8.04 -4.66 -2.70
N THR A 72 -8.96 -5.03 -3.58
CA THR A 72 -9.55 -4.11 -4.58
C THR A 72 -11.02 -3.79 -4.33
N GLY A 73 -11.68 -4.52 -3.41
CA GLY A 73 -13.06 -4.29 -2.99
C GLY A 73 -13.21 -4.18 -1.47
N ASN A 74 -14.26 -3.51 -1.01
CA ASN A 74 -14.54 -3.33 0.42
C ASN A 74 -15.02 -4.64 1.06
N SER A 75 -14.24 -5.18 2.01
CA SER A 75 -14.69 -6.28 2.86
C SER A 75 -15.84 -5.81 3.76
N LYS A 76 -16.96 -6.54 3.76
CA LYS A 76 -18.20 -6.18 4.50
C LYS A 76 -18.06 -6.22 6.03
N ASN A 77 -16.92 -6.66 6.57
CA ASN A 77 -16.74 -6.90 8.01
C ASN A 77 -15.54 -6.18 8.63
N ASP A 78 -14.90 -5.27 7.91
CA ASP A 78 -13.77 -4.56 8.47
C ASP A 78 -14.25 -3.39 9.32
N SER A 79 -14.19 -3.56 10.64
CA SER A 79 -14.10 -2.46 11.62
C SER A 79 -12.76 -1.69 11.51
N ILE A 80 -12.07 -1.81 10.38
CA ILE A 80 -10.82 -1.12 10.11
C ILE A 80 -11.17 0.35 9.92
N GLN A 81 -10.62 1.17 10.80
CA GLN A 81 -10.74 2.62 10.75
C GLN A 81 -10.45 3.06 9.33
N ALA A 82 -11.37 3.84 8.73
CA ALA A 82 -11.13 4.42 7.43
C ALA A 82 -9.81 5.20 7.53
N GLU A 83 -8.78 4.66 6.89
CA GLU A 83 -7.51 5.32 6.72
C GLU A 83 -7.77 6.47 5.76
N ASN A 84 -7.49 7.68 6.20
CA ASN A 84 -7.61 8.83 5.33
C ASN A 84 -6.45 8.79 4.34
N SER A 85 -6.64 9.36 3.16
CA SER A 85 -5.57 9.45 2.16
C SER A 85 -5.43 10.86 1.63
N TYR A 86 -4.20 11.31 1.43
CA TYR A 86 -3.92 12.54 0.69
C TYR A 86 -2.94 12.27 -0.45
N ASN A 87 -3.25 12.87 -1.60
CA ASN A 87 -2.35 12.89 -2.75
C ASN A 87 -1.56 14.20 -2.74
N GLY A 88 -0.30 14.13 -3.15
CA GLY A 88 0.51 15.33 -3.31
C GLY A 88 1.93 15.03 -3.80
N THR A 89 2.74 16.07 -3.85
CA THR A 89 4.15 16.02 -4.22
C THR A 89 5.00 16.17 -2.97
N ILE A 90 6.04 15.34 -2.84
CA ILE A 90 7.01 15.45 -1.74
C ILE A 90 7.78 16.77 -1.90
N SER A 91 7.60 17.72 -0.98
CA SER A 91 8.30 19.01 -1.02
C SER A 91 9.55 19.07 -0.15
N SER A 92 9.69 18.16 0.82
CA SER A 92 10.91 18.05 1.64
C SER A 92 11.01 16.67 2.29
N ILE A 93 12.24 16.14 2.39
CA ILE A 93 12.55 14.91 3.12
C ILE A 93 13.56 15.21 4.23
N GLN A 94 13.25 14.76 5.45
CA GLN A 94 14.12 14.88 6.62
C GLN A 94 14.36 13.48 7.22
N LYS A 95 15.56 12.96 7.05
CA LYS A 95 15.96 11.65 7.59
C LYS A 95 16.60 11.82 8.96
N SER A 96 16.14 11.03 9.93
CA SER A 96 16.74 10.83 11.25
C SER A 96 17.24 9.39 11.37
N ASP A 97 17.96 9.07 12.46
CA ASP A 97 18.48 7.71 12.67
C ASP A 97 17.37 6.64 12.81
N ASP A 98 16.18 7.03 13.26
CA ASP A 98 15.07 6.14 13.64
C ASP A 98 13.80 6.32 12.79
N HIS A 99 13.64 7.45 12.10
CA HIS A 99 12.45 7.75 11.30
C HIS A 99 12.77 8.71 10.14
N THR A 100 11.91 8.69 9.12
CA THR A 100 11.95 9.68 8.03
C THR A 100 10.70 10.54 8.12
N ASN A 101 10.85 11.86 8.01
CA ASN A 101 9.72 12.76 7.86
C ASN A 101 9.68 13.27 6.42
N ILE A 102 8.50 13.24 5.82
CA ILE A 102 8.24 13.86 4.52
C ILE A 102 7.24 15.01 4.69
N MET A 103 7.43 16.08 3.94
CA MET A 103 6.43 17.13 3.76
C MET A 103 5.71 16.88 2.44
N LEU A 104 4.38 16.83 2.49
CA LEU A 104 3.54 16.62 1.31
C LEU A 104 2.74 17.89 1.03
N GLU A 105 2.87 18.43 -0.19
CA GLU A 105 2.04 19.52 -0.68
C GLU A 105 1.09 18.99 -1.77
N GLY A 106 -0.18 19.38 -1.72
CA GLY A 106 -1.19 18.95 -2.68
C GLY A 106 -2.23 20.04 -2.92
N ASP A 107 -2.89 20.03 -4.06
CA ASP A 107 -3.80 21.10 -4.49
C ASP A 107 -4.97 21.30 -3.52
N GLU A 108 -5.51 20.21 -2.95
CA GLU A 108 -6.59 20.25 -1.96
C GLU A 108 -6.15 20.87 -0.62
N LEU A 109 -4.84 20.87 -0.32
CA LEU A 109 -4.27 21.46 0.89
C LEU A 109 -4.07 22.99 0.75
N ARG A 110 -4.22 23.55 -0.46
CA ARG A 110 -3.99 24.98 -0.73
C ARG A 110 -5.22 25.86 -0.51
N ALA A 111 -6.38 25.27 -0.21
CA ALA A 111 -7.68 25.95 -0.24
C ALA A 111 -7.89 26.99 0.87
N ASP A 112 -7.13 26.96 1.98
CA ASP A 112 -7.28 27.88 3.11
C ASP A 112 -6.27 29.04 3.13
N GLY A 113 -5.40 29.15 2.11
CA GLY A 113 -4.48 30.28 1.93
C GLY A 113 -3.27 30.28 2.87
N HIS A 114 -3.05 29.23 3.65
CA HIS A 114 -1.79 29.00 4.35
C HIS A 114 -1.07 27.84 3.66
N ASP A 115 0.03 28.11 2.93
CA ASP A 115 0.89 27.09 2.30
C ASP A 115 1.48 26.12 3.35
N LYS A 116 0.68 25.17 3.81
CA LYS A 116 1.06 24.27 4.90
C LYS A 116 0.63 22.88 4.51
N GLY A 117 1.49 22.25 3.73
CA GLY A 117 1.44 20.82 3.47
C GLY A 117 1.33 19.99 4.76
N ILE A 118 1.13 18.69 4.63
CA ILE A 118 1.06 17.78 5.77
C ILE A 118 2.41 17.12 5.96
N ARG A 119 2.89 17.07 7.20
CA ARG A 119 4.09 16.29 7.53
C ARG A 119 3.69 14.86 7.88
N TYR A 120 4.29 13.89 7.21
CA TYR A 120 4.13 12.48 7.56
C TYR A 120 5.43 11.90 8.12
N THR A 121 5.32 11.22 9.25
CA THR A 121 6.39 10.41 9.82
C THR A 121 6.27 8.98 9.28
N LEU A 122 7.35 8.51 8.68
CA LEU A 122 7.56 7.15 8.20
C LEU A 122 8.37 6.42 9.27
N THR A 123 7.86 5.26 9.68
CA THR A 123 8.49 4.38 10.67
C THR A 123 8.83 3.04 10.02
N SER A 124 9.42 2.11 10.79
CA SER A 124 9.65 0.73 10.33
C SER A 124 8.36 -0.02 9.94
N ASN A 125 7.20 0.48 10.36
CA ASN A 125 5.90 -0.12 10.06
C ASN A 125 5.23 0.52 8.83
N THR A 126 5.80 1.59 8.27
CA THR A 126 5.26 2.24 7.08
C THR A 126 5.63 1.39 5.86
N THR A 127 4.62 0.91 5.15
CA THR A 127 4.83 0.26 3.84
C THR A 127 4.97 1.32 2.76
N ILE A 128 5.90 1.13 1.83
CA ILE A 128 6.06 1.98 0.66
C ILE A 128 6.01 1.07 -0.56
N GLU A 129 5.13 1.39 -1.50
CA GLU A 129 4.95 0.65 -2.74
C GLU A 129 4.83 1.60 -3.94
N ASP A 130 5.09 1.09 -5.13
CA ASP A 130 4.73 1.78 -6.38
C ASP A 130 3.48 1.19 -7.04
N ASN A 131 3.03 1.84 -8.11
CA ASN A 131 1.85 1.43 -8.89
C ASN A 131 2.00 0.07 -9.61
N VAL A 132 3.21 -0.49 -9.69
CA VAL A 132 3.50 -1.82 -10.26
C VAL A 132 3.83 -2.86 -9.20
N GLY A 133 3.65 -2.52 -7.92
CA GLY A 133 3.75 -3.42 -6.77
C GLY A 133 5.17 -3.77 -6.36
N ASN A 134 6.16 -2.94 -6.68
CA ASN A 134 7.47 -3.01 -6.03
C ASN A 134 7.35 -2.44 -4.62
N ILE A 135 7.94 -3.13 -3.64
CA ILE A 135 8.13 -2.59 -2.29
C ILE A 135 9.40 -1.76 -2.28
N LEU A 136 9.28 -0.52 -1.82
CA LEU A 136 10.35 0.47 -1.77
C LEU A 136 10.80 0.70 -0.32
N ASN A 137 11.99 1.25 -0.16
CA ASN A 137 12.49 1.76 1.12
C ASN A 137 12.27 3.27 1.20
N SER A 138 12.33 3.83 2.41
CA SER A 138 12.26 5.30 2.58
C SER A 138 13.41 6.04 1.90
N ASP A 139 14.51 5.33 1.62
CA ASP A 139 15.65 5.86 0.87
C ASP A 139 15.39 6.01 -0.63
N ASP A 140 14.40 5.29 -1.16
CA ASP A 140 13.99 5.36 -2.56
C ASP A 140 13.04 6.55 -2.81
N LEU A 141 12.59 7.26 -1.76
CA LEU A 141 11.77 8.46 -1.88
C LEU A 141 12.63 9.69 -2.15
N GLU A 142 12.20 10.52 -3.11
CA GLU A 142 12.87 11.76 -3.50
C GLU A 142 11.89 12.94 -3.52
N GLU A 143 12.42 14.15 -3.29
CA GLU A 143 11.64 15.39 -3.47
C GLU A 143 11.16 15.50 -4.92
N GLY A 144 9.92 15.94 -5.11
CA GLY A 144 9.26 16.01 -6.42
C GLY A 144 8.48 14.76 -6.81
N MET A 145 8.59 13.63 -6.09
CA MET A 145 7.75 12.46 -6.36
C MET A 145 6.29 12.74 -6.02
N GLU A 146 5.38 12.32 -6.90
CA GLU A 146 3.95 12.28 -6.62
C GLU A 146 3.63 11.00 -5.85
N ILE A 147 2.96 11.17 -4.71
CA ILE A 147 2.58 10.06 -3.84
C ILE A 147 1.15 10.21 -3.32
N GLN A 148 0.57 9.08 -2.96
CA GLN A 148 -0.61 8.99 -2.12
C GLN A 148 -0.18 8.44 -0.75
N VAL A 149 -0.46 9.20 0.31
CA VAL A 149 -0.18 8.77 1.69
C VAL A 149 -1.48 8.36 2.36
N PHE A 150 -1.54 7.13 2.86
CA PHE A 150 -2.61 6.63 3.70
C PHE A 150 -2.17 6.68 5.16
N TYR A 151 -3.03 7.21 6.02
CA TYR A 151 -2.69 7.50 7.41
C TYR A 151 -3.92 7.38 8.33
N GLY A 152 -3.64 7.05 9.59
CA GLY A 152 -4.67 6.83 10.59
C GLY A 152 -5.45 8.11 10.93
N PRO A 153 -6.56 8.01 11.67
CA PRO A 153 -7.43 9.16 11.93
C PRO A 153 -6.81 10.20 12.88
N VAL A 154 -5.65 9.93 13.48
CA VAL A 154 -5.00 10.81 14.46
C VAL A 154 -3.93 11.67 13.78
N MET A 155 -4.10 12.99 13.88
CA MET A 155 -3.12 13.99 13.47
C MET A 155 -2.94 15.05 14.56
N THR A 156 -1.81 15.74 14.57
CA THR A 156 -1.58 16.89 15.44
C THR A 156 -2.35 18.12 14.95
N SER A 157 -2.90 18.93 15.87
CA SER A 157 -3.52 20.23 15.56
C SER A 157 -2.49 21.35 15.35
N SER A 158 -1.29 21.03 14.86
CA SER A 158 -0.20 21.99 14.63
C SER A 158 -0.28 22.60 13.23
N TYR A 159 0.62 23.56 12.96
CA TYR A 159 0.81 24.15 11.64
C TYR A 159 2.29 24.01 11.22
N PRO A 160 2.63 23.11 10.27
CA PRO A 160 1.72 22.19 9.57
C PRO A 160 1.17 21.06 10.47
N PRO A 161 0.03 20.45 10.11
CA PRO A 161 -0.44 19.21 10.72
C PRO A 161 0.58 18.09 10.52
N MET A 162 0.67 17.18 11.48
CA MET A 162 1.58 16.04 11.44
C MET A 162 0.83 14.75 11.72
N GLY A 163 1.18 13.67 11.00
CA GLY A 163 0.60 12.34 11.18
C GLY A 163 1.61 11.23 10.89
N GLN A 164 1.27 9.99 11.22
CA GLN A 164 2.07 8.82 10.89
C GLN A 164 1.54 8.17 9.61
N ALA A 165 2.40 7.91 8.63
CA ALA A 165 2.03 7.19 7.42
C ALA A 165 1.96 5.68 7.69
N ASN A 166 0.88 5.04 7.24
CA ASN A 166 0.72 3.59 7.27
C ASN A 166 1.15 2.98 5.93
N LEU A 167 0.73 3.57 4.83
CA LEU A 167 1.11 3.20 3.47
C LEU A 167 1.44 4.45 2.67
N ILE A 168 2.51 4.38 1.87
CA ILE A 168 2.81 5.36 0.82
C ILE A 168 2.77 4.63 -0.50
N ARG A 169 2.02 5.17 -1.46
CA ARG A 169 2.00 4.70 -2.84
C ARG A 169 2.61 5.76 -3.75
N VAL A 170 3.69 5.42 -4.43
CA VAL A 170 4.28 6.24 -5.49
C VAL A 170 3.43 6.11 -6.75
N LEU A 171 3.04 7.24 -7.33
CA LEU A 171 2.08 7.33 -8.45
C LEU A 171 2.75 7.29 -9.82
#